data_AF-A0A7C5MVH2-F1
#
_entry.id   AF-A0A7C5MVH2-F1
#
_cell.length_a   1.000
_cell.length_b   1.000
_cell.length_c   1.000
_cell.angle_alpha   90.00
_cell.angle_beta   90.00
_cell.angle_gamma   90.00
#
_symmetry.space_group_name_H-M   'P 1'
#
loop_
_entity.id
_entity.type
_entity.pdbx_description
1 polymer ?
#
loop_
_entity_poly.entity_id
_entity_poly.type
_entity_poly.pdbx_seq_one_letter_code
_entity_poly.pdbx_strand_id
1 'polypeptide(L)'
;VLIVSSFSPETVGGEGPDALWRGLSTVAGSWIGGGANQTAMKEVFGAGDKIFSTMIAVDVIVANLWMGLLLYGSGITKKIDKLFKADAPTIDEVPENMVNYQLQVAKIPNLTETMILVAIGFGVTAVSHFMADIIAPWIGNNYPELAKFSLNSKFFWLIVLATTGGLLLSFTRARKMEGVGASRMGSLFLYVLVASIGMKMDILAIAESPKLFLVGGIWMMIHAGLQLGVGRLMRAPFFFIAVGSQANVGGAASAPVVASAFHPALAPVGVLLAVLGYALGTYAAYACGLLMQAVAP
;
A
#
# COMPACT_ATOMS: atom_id res chain seq x y z
N VAL A 1 -6.42 -13.20 -18.33
CA VAL A 1 -6.61 -14.52 -18.97
C VAL A 1 -6.96 -14.38 -20.44
N LEU A 2 -8.16 -13.91 -20.81
CA LEU A 2 -8.61 -13.81 -22.21
C LEU A 2 -7.64 -13.09 -23.17
N ILE A 3 -7.12 -11.93 -22.77
CA ILE A 3 -6.17 -11.17 -23.60
C ILE A 3 -4.90 -11.98 -23.91
N VAL A 4 -4.33 -12.65 -22.91
CA VAL A 4 -3.09 -13.42 -23.11
C VAL A 4 -3.39 -14.73 -23.85
N SER A 5 -4.57 -15.32 -23.63
CA SER A 5 -5.01 -16.52 -24.35
C SER A 5 -5.08 -16.33 -25.88
N SER A 6 -5.27 -15.11 -26.37
CA SER A 6 -5.40 -14.87 -27.82
C SER A 6 -4.06 -14.93 -28.57
N PHE A 7 -2.93 -14.74 -27.88
CA PHE A 7 -1.60 -14.72 -28.51
C PHE A 7 -0.56 -15.63 -27.83
N SER A 8 -0.82 -16.13 -26.63
CA SER A 8 0.01 -17.14 -25.94
C SER A 8 -0.87 -18.05 -25.05
N PRO A 9 -1.69 -18.93 -25.66
CA PRO A 9 -2.54 -19.88 -24.93
C PRO A 9 -1.75 -20.75 -23.94
N GLU A 10 -0.53 -21.15 -24.28
CA GLU A 10 0.33 -21.98 -23.44
C GLU A 10 0.76 -21.29 -22.14
N THR A 11 0.73 -19.96 -22.09
CA THR A 11 1.05 -19.20 -20.87
C THR A 11 -0.10 -19.26 -19.86
N VAL A 12 -1.34 -19.28 -20.35
CA VAL A 12 -2.55 -19.20 -19.51
C VAL A 12 -3.23 -20.55 -19.26
N GLY A 13 -2.73 -21.62 -19.88
CA GLY A 13 -3.14 -22.98 -19.60
C GLY A 13 -2.50 -23.58 -18.35
N GLY A 14 -2.44 -24.91 -18.30
CA GLY A 14 -1.95 -25.69 -17.17
C GLY A 14 -3.07 -26.45 -16.49
N GLU A 15 -2.73 -27.62 -15.95
CA GLU A 15 -3.68 -28.52 -15.29
C GLU A 15 -3.32 -28.70 -13.82
N GLY A 16 -4.33 -29.05 -13.02
CA GLY A 16 -4.14 -29.37 -11.61
C GLY A 16 -3.76 -28.14 -10.76
N PRO A 17 -3.02 -28.36 -9.64
CA PRO A 17 -2.67 -27.32 -8.68
C PRO A 17 -1.88 -26.13 -9.24
N ASP A 18 -1.07 -26.35 -10.29
CA ASP A 18 -0.21 -25.32 -10.86
C ASP A 18 -0.82 -24.59 -12.06
N ALA A 19 -2.13 -24.77 -12.33
CA ALA A 19 -2.83 -24.02 -13.36
C ALA A 19 -2.74 -22.50 -13.13
N LEU A 20 -2.49 -21.72 -14.18
CA LEU A 20 -2.23 -20.28 -14.03
C LEU A 20 -3.37 -19.56 -13.31
N TRP A 21 -4.62 -19.87 -13.63
CA TRP A 21 -5.77 -19.19 -13.04
C TRP A 21 -5.80 -19.30 -11.50
N ARG A 22 -5.31 -20.42 -10.94
CA ARG A 22 -5.17 -20.61 -9.49
C ARG A 22 -4.11 -19.67 -8.94
N GLY A 23 -2.97 -19.57 -9.62
CA GLY A 23 -1.94 -18.58 -9.30
C GLY A 23 -2.47 -17.14 -9.36
N LEU A 24 -3.18 -16.78 -10.42
CA LEU A 24 -3.77 -15.45 -10.59
C LEU A 24 -4.84 -15.14 -9.53
N SER A 25 -5.54 -16.15 -9.02
CA SER A 25 -6.47 -15.97 -7.90
C SER A 25 -5.75 -15.52 -6.63
N THR A 26 -4.51 -15.98 -6.39
CA THR A 26 -3.72 -15.55 -5.23
C THR A 26 -3.23 -14.11 -5.41
N VAL A 27 -2.83 -13.72 -6.62
CA VAL A 27 -2.52 -12.32 -6.96
C VAL A 27 -3.75 -11.43 -6.76
N ALA A 28 -4.96 -11.88 -7.15
CA ALA A 28 -6.21 -11.17 -6.87
C ALA A 28 -6.40 -10.94 -5.36
N GLY A 29 -6.12 -11.98 -4.55
CA GLY A 29 -6.13 -11.89 -3.10
C GLY A 29 -5.20 -10.79 -2.60
N SER A 30 -3.96 -10.77 -3.09
CA SER A 30 -2.97 -9.77 -2.70
C SER A 30 -3.36 -8.35 -3.13
N TRP A 31 -3.76 -8.17 -4.39
CA TRP A 31 -4.02 -6.87 -4.97
C TRP A 31 -5.40 -6.28 -4.63
N ILE A 32 -6.19 -6.98 -3.82
CA ILE A 32 -7.43 -6.44 -3.25
C ILE A 32 -7.33 -6.37 -1.73
N GLY A 33 -6.76 -7.40 -1.10
CA GLY A 33 -6.77 -7.59 0.36
C GLY A 33 -5.42 -7.95 0.99
N GLY A 34 -4.30 -7.82 0.27
CA GLY A 34 -2.96 -8.09 0.78
C GLY A 34 -2.61 -9.56 1.00
N GLY A 35 -1.43 -9.80 1.57
CA GLY A 35 -0.82 -11.14 1.66
C GLY A 35 -1.63 -12.18 2.46
N ALA A 36 -2.43 -11.76 3.44
CA ALA A 36 -3.34 -12.67 4.16
C ALA A 36 -4.40 -13.24 3.20
N ASN A 37 -4.99 -12.39 2.36
CA ASN A 37 -6.00 -12.77 1.39
C ASN A 37 -5.38 -13.55 0.22
N GLN A 38 -4.14 -13.22 -0.17
CA GLN A 38 -3.34 -14.03 -1.11
C GLN A 38 -3.17 -15.47 -0.62
N THR A 39 -2.85 -15.65 0.66
CA THR A 39 -2.72 -16.97 1.29
C THR A 39 -4.07 -17.68 1.37
N ALA A 40 -5.15 -16.96 1.72
CA ALA A 40 -6.49 -17.52 1.73
C ALA A 40 -6.90 -18.06 0.34
N MET A 41 -6.60 -17.35 -0.74
CA MET A 41 -6.89 -17.80 -2.10
C MET A 41 -6.07 -19.03 -2.51
N LYS A 42 -4.83 -19.15 -2.03
CA LYS A 42 -4.01 -20.36 -2.23
C LYS A 42 -4.73 -21.60 -1.70
N GLU A 43 -5.23 -21.52 -0.47
CA GLU A 43 -5.93 -22.63 0.20
C GLU A 43 -7.30 -22.92 -0.45
N VAL A 44 -8.09 -21.88 -0.74
CA VAL A 44 -9.45 -22.03 -1.29
C VAL A 44 -9.44 -22.64 -2.70
N PHE A 45 -8.52 -22.24 -3.56
CA PHE A 45 -8.44 -22.72 -4.94
C PHE A 45 -7.40 -23.84 -5.14
N GLY A 46 -6.71 -24.27 -4.09
CA GLY A 46 -5.70 -25.32 -4.14
C GLY A 46 -4.57 -24.99 -5.11
N ALA A 47 -4.01 -23.79 -5.01
CA ALA A 47 -2.87 -23.36 -5.81
C ALA A 47 -1.59 -24.07 -5.31
N GLY A 48 -0.87 -24.72 -6.21
CA GLY A 48 0.36 -25.43 -5.91
C GLY A 48 1.46 -24.49 -5.41
N ASP A 49 2.38 -25.03 -4.60
CA ASP A 49 3.48 -24.23 -4.00
C ASP A 49 4.38 -23.58 -5.06
N LYS A 50 4.57 -24.28 -6.19
CA LYS A 50 5.38 -23.79 -7.30
C LYS A 50 4.74 -22.55 -7.92
N ILE A 51 3.50 -22.65 -8.41
CA ILE A 51 2.82 -21.50 -9.00
C ILE A 51 2.62 -20.37 -7.97
N PHE A 52 2.36 -20.70 -6.71
CA PHE A 52 2.20 -19.73 -5.64
C PHE A 52 3.47 -18.91 -5.41
N SER A 53 4.63 -19.56 -5.33
CA SER A 53 5.92 -18.90 -5.18
C SER A 53 6.21 -17.95 -6.34
N THR A 54 5.96 -18.38 -7.57
CA THR A 54 6.13 -17.52 -8.76
C THR A 54 5.17 -16.33 -8.75
N MET A 55 3.93 -16.53 -8.30
CA MET A 55 2.95 -15.45 -8.20
C MET A 55 3.28 -14.43 -7.11
N ILE A 56 3.93 -14.84 -6.01
CA ILE A 56 4.48 -13.90 -5.02
C ILE A 56 5.53 -12.98 -5.68
N ALA A 57 6.42 -13.55 -6.51
CA ALA A 57 7.41 -12.74 -7.22
C ALA A 57 6.76 -11.75 -8.20
N VAL A 58 5.76 -12.20 -8.97
CA VAL A 58 4.98 -11.34 -9.87
C VAL A 58 4.29 -10.22 -9.09
N ASP A 59 3.60 -10.56 -8.00
CA ASP A 59 2.91 -9.63 -7.11
C ASP A 59 3.86 -8.54 -6.61
N VAL A 60 4.93 -8.92 -5.91
CA VAL A 60 5.86 -7.98 -5.27
C VAL A 60 6.48 -7.03 -6.30
N ILE A 61 6.97 -7.55 -7.42
CA ILE A 61 7.69 -6.74 -8.41
C ILE A 61 6.73 -5.81 -9.15
N VAL A 62 5.59 -6.33 -9.64
CA VAL A 62 4.63 -5.51 -10.40
C VAL A 62 4.00 -4.45 -9.50
N ALA A 63 3.64 -4.79 -8.26
CA ALA A 63 3.13 -3.84 -7.28
C ALA A 63 4.16 -2.76 -6.92
N ASN A 64 5.44 -3.11 -6.76
CA ASN A 64 6.49 -2.15 -6.46
C ASN A 64 6.82 -1.23 -7.65
N LEU A 65 6.80 -1.75 -8.88
CA LEU A 65 6.93 -0.92 -10.09
C LEU A 65 5.78 0.09 -10.18
N TRP A 66 4.55 -0.36 -9.92
CA TRP A 66 3.39 0.53 -9.88
C TRP A 66 3.50 1.57 -8.76
N MET A 67 3.91 1.17 -7.56
CA MET A 67 4.18 2.08 -6.45
C MET A 67 5.20 3.15 -6.84
N GLY A 68 6.29 2.77 -7.53
CA GLY A 68 7.29 3.71 -8.04
C GLY A 68 6.68 4.76 -8.97
N LEU A 69 5.77 4.35 -9.86
CA LEU A 69 5.03 5.26 -10.74
C LEU A 69 4.09 6.19 -9.97
N LEU A 70 3.41 5.69 -8.93
CA LEU A 70 2.55 6.51 -8.06
C LEU A 70 3.37 7.53 -7.25
N LEU A 71 4.53 7.12 -6.72
CA LEU A 71 5.44 8.01 -5.98
C LEU A 71 5.99 9.10 -6.91
N TYR A 72 6.39 8.74 -8.14
CA TYR A 72 6.75 9.73 -9.15
C TYR A 72 5.58 10.69 -9.43
N GLY A 73 4.37 10.15 -9.60
CA GLY A 73 3.15 10.91 -9.80
C GLY A 73 2.85 11.91 -8.67
N SER A 74 3.13 11.55 -7.42
CA SER A 74 2.95 12.45 -6.26
C SER A 74 3.79 13.73 -6.38
N GLY A 75 5.01 13.63 -6.93
CA GLY A 75 5.88 14.78 -7.18
C GLY A 75 5.41 15.71 -8.32
N ILE A 76 4.53 15.23 -9.20
CA ILE A 76 3.96 15.99 -10.31
C ILE A 76 2.44 16.15 -10.20
N THR A 77 1.86 16.01 -8.99
CA THR A 77 0.39 15.92 -8.81
C THR A 77 -0.35 17.09 -9.46
N LYS A 78 0.16 18.33 -9.32
CA LYS A 78 -0.47 19.53 -9.91
C LYS A 78 -0.67 19.43 -11.43
N LYS A 79 0.25 18.76 -12.14
CA LYS A 79 0.13 18.53 -13.59
C LYS A 79 -0.95 17.49 -13.88
N ILE A 80 -0.99 16.41 -13.09
CA ILE A 80 -1.98 15.34 -13.23
C ILE A 80 -3.38 15.86 -12.89
N ASP A 81 -3.52 16.63 -11.81
CA ASP A 81 -4.79 17.23 -11.38
C ASP A 81 -5.33 18.21 -12.44
N LYS A 82 -4.45 19.00 -13.06
CA LYS A 82 -4.81 19.86 -14.21
C LYS A 82 -5.29 19.04 -15.41
N LEU A 83 -4.62 17.92 -15.72
CA LEU A 83 -5.07 17.00 -16.76
C LEU A 83 -6.45 16.41 -16.40
N PHE A 84 -6.67 16.15 -15.11
CA PHE A 84 -7.92 15.61 -14.59
C PHE A 84 -9.06 16.62 -14.56
N LYS A 85 -8.75 17.92 -14.73
CA LYS A 85 -9.65 19.03 -14.44
C LYS A 85 -10.23 18.88 -13.03
N ALA A 86 -9.40 18.42 -12.10
CA ALA A 86 -9.81 18.19 -10.73
C ALA A 86 -10.13 19.55 -10.07
N ASP A 87 -11.35 19.68 -9.59
CA ASP A 87 -11.77 20.83 -8.79
C ASP A 87 -11.47 20.48 -7.33
N ALA A 88 -10.45 21.11 -6.74
CA ALA A 88 -10.00 20.73 -5.40
C ALA A 88 -9.78 21.93 -4.48
N PRO A 89 -10.84 22.50 -3.89
CA PRO A 89 -10.69 23.34 -2.70
C PRO A 89 -10.03 22.54 -1.55
N THR A 90 -10.39 21.26 -1.40
CA THR A 90 -10.09 20.45 -0.20
C THR A 90 -8.67 19.91 -0.06
N ILE A 91 -7.89 19.79 -1.15
CA ILE A 91 -6.49 19.32 -1.05
C ILE A 91 -5.50 20.49 -1.00
N ASP A 92 -5.85 21.69 -1.46
CA ASP A 92 -4.99 22.87 -1.30
C ASP A 92 -5.27 23.60 0.05
N GLU A 93 -6.49 23.50 0.61
CA GLU A 93 -6.85 24.10 1.92
C GLU A 93 -6.25 23.39 3.15
N VAL A 94 -6.09 22.05 3.11
CA VAL A 94 -5.46 21.29 4.21
C VAL A 94 -3.96 21.62 4.34
N PRO A 95 -3.19 21.72 3.23
CA PRO A 95 -1.85 22.31 3.22
C PRO A 95 -1.84 23.76 3.64
N GLU A 96 -2.72 24.65 3.19
CA GLU A 96 -2.60 26.08 3.52
C GLU A 96 -2.61 26.35 5.04
N ASN A 97 -3.51 25.71 5.80
CA ASN A 97 -3.55 25.88 7.25
C ASN A 97 -2.30 25.30 7.94
N MET A 98 -1.76 24.19 7.44
CA MET A 98 -0.55 23.56 7.96
C MET A 98 0.73 24.27 7.54
N VAL A 99 0.80 24.78 6.31
CA VAL A 99 1.89 25.57 5.75
C VAL A 99 1.95 26.92 6.46
N ASN A 100 0.81 27.58 6.68
CA ASN A 100 0.75 28.81 7.47
C ASN A 100 1.19 28.56 8.91
N TYR A 101 0.79 27.44 9.52
CA TYR A 101 1.28 27.06 10.85
C TYR A 101 2.79 26.81 10.84
N GLN A 102 3.31 26.04 9.87
CA GLN A 102 4.76 25.79 9.70
C GLN A 102 5.53 27.10 9.56
N LEU A 103 5.09 28.03 8.71
CA LEU A 103 5.73 29.32 8.51
C LEU A 103 5.74 30.17 9.79
N GLN A 104 4.70 30.08 10.62
CA GLN A 104 4.63 30.78 11.91
C GLN A 104 5.57 30.21 12.98
N VAL A 105 5.81 28.89 12.97
CA VAL A 105 6.59 28.21 14.02
C VAL A 105 8.00 27.80 13.57
N ALA A 106 8.32 27.94 12.28
CA ALA A 106 9.60 27.55 11.71
C ALA A 106 10.76 28.27 12.39
N LYS A 107 11.78 27.50 12.77
CA LYS A 107 13.04 28.00 13.29
C LYS A 107 14.20 27.16 12.78
N ILE A 108 15.41 27.71 12.88
CA ILE A 108 16.64 26.92 12.66
C ILE A 108 16.86 26.07 13.92
N PRO A 109 16.73 24.74 13.85
CA PRO A 109 16.88 23.91 15.02
C PRO A 109 18.36 23.75 15.40
N ASN A 110 18.64 23.69 16.69
CA ASN A 110 19.94 23.23 17.17
C ASN A 110 19.99 21.70 17.31
N LEU A 111 21.17 21.16 17.61
CA LEU A 111 21.36 19.71 17.75
C LEU A 111 20.46 19.12 18.85
N THR A 112 20.36 19.77 20.01
CA THR A 112 19.54 19.29 21.13
C THR A 112 18.07 19.17 20.75
N GLU A 113 17.52 20.17 20.08
CA GLU A 113 16.13 20.16 19.61
C GLU A 113 15.88 19.06 18.58
N THR A 114 16.84 18.83 17.70
CA THR A 114 16.80 17.73 16.72
C THR A 114 16.86 16.37 17.43
N MET A 115 17.72 16.21 18.44
CA MET A 115 17.80 14.99 19.23
C MET A 115 16.52 14.72 20.01
N ILE A 116 15.88 15.77 20.58
CA ILE A 116 14.58 15.64 21.25
C ILE A 116 13.49 15.23 20.26
N LEU A 117 13.46 15.83 19.06
CA LEU A 117 12.52 15.45 18.00
C LEU A 117 12.63 13.97 17.66
N VAL A 118 13.87 13.52 17.44
CA VAL A 118 14.20 12.13 17.12
C VAL A 118 13.83 11.21 18.29
N ALA A 119 14.14 11.60 19.53
CA ALA A 119 13.80 10.83 20.73
C ALA A 119 12.28 10.68 20.91
N ILE A 120 11.49 11.72 20.63
CA ILE A 120 10.02 11.63 20.67
C ILE A 120 9.54 10.66 19.59
N GLY A 121 10.01 10.80 18.34
CA GLY A 121 9.62 9.93 17.23
C GLY A 121 9.95 8.45 17.50
N PHE A 122 11.18 8.15 17.89
CA PHE A 122 11.59 6.78 18.23
C PHE A 122 10.95 6.29 19.52
N GLY A 123 10.70 7.15 20.51
CA GLY A 123 10.03 6.79 21.76
C GLY A 123 8.60 6.31 21.51
N VAL A 124 7.81 7.07 20.73
CA VAL A 124 6.46 6.64 20.31
C VAL A 124 6.52 5.35 19.51
N THR A 125 7.48 5.23 18.60
CA THR A 125 7.68 4.02 17.78
C THR A 125 8.00 2.80 18.65
N ALA A 126 8.88 2.94 19.65
CA ALA A 126 9.26 1.86 20.57
C ALA A 126 8.08 1.40 21.43
N VAL A 127 7.30 2.33 21.98
CA VAL A 127 6.07 2.01 22.72
C VAL A 127 5.07 1.29 21.81
N SER A 128 4.94 1.72 20.56
CA SER A 128 4.05 1.09 19.58
C SER A 128 4.47 -0.33 19.25
N HIS A 129 5.77 -0.59 19.07
CA HIS A 129 6.32 -1.94 18.90
C HIS A 129 6.01 -2.82 20.12
N PHE A 130 6.33 -2.35 21.32
CA PHE A 130 6.12 -3.09 22.56
C PHE A 130 4.64 -3.47 22.75
N MET A 131 3.73 -2.53 22.50
CA MET A 131 2.29 -2.80 22.56
C MET A 131 1.81 -3.72 21.44
N ALA A 132 2.31 -3.57 20.21
CA ALA A 132 1.96 -4.46 19.10
C ALA A 132 2.40 -5.92 19.35
N ASP A 133 3.55 -6.12 20.02
CA ASP A 133 4.05 -7.43 20.42
C ASP A 133 3.17 -8.12 21.49
N ILE A 134 2.33 -7.36 22.19
CA ILE A 134 1.36 -7.88 23.18
C ILE A 134 -0.01 -8.07 22.53
N ILE A 135 -0.52 -7.02 21.86
CA ILE A 135 -1.88 -6.98 21.33
C ILE A 135 -2.07 -8.00 20.20
N ALA A 136 -1.14 -8.05 19.24
CA ALA A 136 -1.31 -8.86 18.04
C ALA A 136 -1.34 -10.38 18.37
N PRO A 137 -0.42 -10.93 19.20
CA PRO A 137 -0.53 -12.33 19.63
C PRO A 137 -1.73 -12.60 20.52
N TRP A 138 -2.10 -11.66 21.39
CA TRP A 138 -3.29 -11.82 22.24
C TRP A 138 -4.57 -11.96 21.39
N ILE A 139 -4.72 -11.13 20.34
CA ILE A 139 -5.83 -11.27 19.39
C ILE A 139 -5.74 -12.61 18.64
N GLY A 140 -4.56 -12.98 18.15
CA GLY A 140 -4.37 -14.24 17.43
C GLY A 140 -4.76 -15.48 18.25
N ASN A 141 -4.47 -15.48 19.55
CA ASN A 141 -4.73 -16.62 20.43
C ASN A 141 -6.18 -16.67 20.95
N ASN A 142 -6.78 -15.51 21.26
CA ASN A 142 -8.12 -15.45 21.87
C ASN A 142 -9.25 -15.26 20.84
N TYR A 143 -8.95 -14.64 19.71
CA TYR A 143 -9.92 -14.29 18.67
C TYR A 143 -9.36 -14.62 17.27
N PRO A 144 -9.06 -15.90 16.98
CA PRO A 144 -8.48 -16.32 15.70
C PRO A 144 -9.32 -15.90 14.49
N GLU A 145 -10.64 -15.79 14.66
CA GLU A 145 -11.58 -15.28 13.66
C GLU A 145 -11.27 -13.86 13.17
N LEU A 146 -10.56 -13.04 13.96
CA LEU A 146 -10.20 -11.68 13.60
C LEU A 146 -8.94 -11.61 12.72
N ALA A 147 -8.22 -12.73 12.54
CA ALA A 147 -7.06 -12.80 11.66
C ALA A 147 -7.41 -12.48 10.20
N LYS A 148 -8.65 -12.77 9.76
CA LYS A 148 -9.14 -12.42 8.41
C LYS A 148 -9.21 -10.92 8.15
N PHE A 149 -9.16 -10.09 9.19
CA PHE A 149 -9.09 -8.63 9.09
C PHE A 149 -7.66 -8.10 9.35
N SER A 150 -6.66 -8.98 9.40
CA SER A 150 -5.27 -8.67 9.77
C SER A 150 -5.10 -8.03 11.17
N LEU A 151 -6.07 -8.20 12.07
CA LEU A 151 -5.98 -7.67 13.44
C LEU A 151 -4.97 -8.41 14.33
N ASN A 152 -4.50 -9.57 13.88
CA ASN A 152 -3.36 -10.28 14.47
C ASN A 152 -2.00 -9.81 13.89
N SER A 153 -1.96 -8.77 13.05
CA SER A 153 -0.73 -8.22 12.49
C SER A 153 -0.07 -7.24 13.45
N LYS A 154 1.19 -7.52 13.83
CA LYS A 154 2.03 -6.59 14.60
C LYS A 154 2.20 -5.27 13.87
N PHE A 155 2.38 -5.32 12.55
CA PHE A 155 2.57 -4.12 11.72
C PHE A 155 1.32 -3.22 11.72
N PHE A 156 0.12 -3.83 11.65
CA PHE A 156 -1.14 -3.07 11.74
C PHE A 156 -1.21 -2.25 13.04
N TRP A 157 -1.00 -2.91 14.20
CA TRP A 157 -1.03 -2.25 15.49
C TRP A 157 0.09 -1.24 15.69
N LEU A 158 1.29 -1.52 15.19
CA LEU A 158 2.38 -0.56 15.20
C LEU A 158 1.96 0.76 14.55
N ILE A 159 1.37 0.72 13.36
CA ILE A 159 0.98 1.94 12.64
C ILE A 159 -0.20 2.63 13.34
N VAL A 160 -1.22 1.89 13.77
CA VAL A 160 -2.39 2.45 14.49
C VAL A 160 -1.95 3.16 15.77
N LEU A 161 -1.09 2.52 16.56
CA LEU A 161 -0.60 3.08 17.82
C LEU A 161 0.36 4.24 17.61
N ALA A 162 1.30 4.14 16.66
CA ALA A 162 2.24 5.22 16.38
C ALA A 162 1.51 6.47 15.87
N THR A 163 0.51 6.29 15.01
CA THR A 163 -0.35 7.35 14.51
C THR A 163 -1.17 7.97 15.64
N THR A 164 -1.80 7.14 16.47
CA THR A 164 -2.60 7.60 17.60
C THR A 164 -1.74 8.36 18.59
N GLY A 165 -0.53 7.87 18.89
CA GLY A 165 0.46 8.55 19.71
C GLY A 165 0.87 9.89 19.13
N GLY A 166 1.17 9.96 17.83
CA GLY A 166 1.46 11.21 17.13
C GLY A 166 0.32 12.22 17.18
N LEU A 167 -0.92 11.76 16.95
CA LEU A 167 -2.13 12.58 17.05
C LEU A 167 -2.35 13.09 18.48
N LEU A 168 -2.23 12.22 19.49
CA LEU A 168 -2.34 12.62 20.89
C LEU A 168 -1.28 13.67 21.26
N LEU A 169 -0.03 13.48 20.82
CA LEU A 169 1.04 14.44 21.02
C LEU A 169 0.77 15.78 20.31
N SER A 170 0.04 15.79 19.20
CA SER A 170 -0.34 17.02 18.49
C SER A 170 -1.27 17.92 19.31
N PHE A 171 -2.00 17.37 20.28
CA PHE A 171 -2.80 18.14 21.25
C PHE A 171 -1.97 18.68 22.42
N THR A 172 -0.70 18.31 22.51
CA THR A 172 0.21 18.74 23.59
C THR A 172 1.22 19.79 23.11
N ARG A 173 2.11 20.21 24.01
CA ARG A 173 3.24 21.11 23.66
C ARG A 173 4.19 20.49 22.62
N ALA A 174 4.16 19.17 22.43
CA ALA A 174 4.96 18.49 21.41
C ALA A 174 4.63 18.94 19.98
N ARG A 175 3.44 19.53 19.72
CA ARG A 175 3.12 20.15 18.42
C ARG A 175 4.13 21.21 17.98
N LYS A 176 4.79 21.90 18.92
CA LYS A 176 5.84 22.89 18.61
C LYS A 176 7.08 22.28 17.93
N MET A 177 7.25 20.96 18.00
CA MET A 177 8.32 20.24 17.31
C MET A 177 8.18 20.31 15.79
N GLU A 178 7.00 20.68 15.27
CA GLU A 178 6.84 21.00 13.86
C GLU A 178 7.76 22.14 13.42
N GLY A 179 7.97 23.14 14.26
CA GLY A 179 8.89 24.25 14.01
C GLY A 179 10.37 23.87 13.98
N VAL A 180 10.74 22.76 14.65
CA VAL A 180 12.07 22.14 14.59
C VAL A 180 12.25 21.35 13.28
N GLY A 181 11.13 20.97 12.64
CA GLY A 181 11.09 20.23 11.39
C GLY A 181 10.68 18.77 11.55
N ALA A 182 9.67 18.48 12.38
CA ALA A 182 9.11 17.13 12.54
C ALA A 182 8.68 16.52 11.20
N SER A 183 7.89 17.25 10.39
CA SER A 183 7.52 16.79 9.04
C SER A 183 8.73 16.56 8.13
N ARG A 184 9.73 17.46 8.15
CA ARG A 184 10.97 17.29 7.36
C ARG A 184 11.74 16.03 7.76
N MET A 185 11.84 15.74 9.06
CA MET A 185 12.47 14.52 9.55
C MET A 185 11.65 13.28 9.18
N GLY A 186 10.32 13.36 9.25
CA GLY A 186 9.43 12.32 8.74
C GLY A 186 9.65 12.03 7.26
N SER A 187 9.78 13.06 6.41
CA SER A 187 10.10 12.91 4.99
C SER A 187 11.47 12.27 4.74
N LEU A 188 12.47 12.56 5.59
CA LEU A 188 13.77 11.88 5.50
C LEU A 188 13.61 10.36 5.72
N PHE A 189 12.93 9.96 6.79
CA PHE A 189 12.67 8.54 7.05
C PHE A 189 11.79 7.90 5.98
N LEU A 190 10.84 8.65 5.39
CA LEU A 190 10.08 8.19 4.23
C LEU A 190 10.99 7.86 3.05
N TYR A 191 11.98 8.70 2.74
CA TYR A 191 12.92 8.40 1.65
C TYR A 191 13.82 7.21 1.97
N VAL A 192 14.28 7.06 3.21
CA VAL A 192 15.00 5.85 3.66
C VAL A 192 14.14 4.60 3.51
N LEU A 193 12.85 4.68 3.86
CA LEU A 193 11.90 3.58 3.71
C LEU A 193 11.70 3.22 2.23
N VAL A 194 11.48 4.21 1.35
CA VAL A 194 11.32 3.99 -0.09
C VAL A 194 12.56 3.34 -0.68
N ALA A 195 13.75 3.81 -0.33
CA ALA A 195 15.02 3.19 -0.75
C ALA A 195 15.13 1.73 -0.26
N SER A 196 14.77 1.48 1.00
CA SER A 196 14.80 0.14 1.61
C SER A 196 13.83 -0.83 0.94
N ILE A 197 12.66 -0.37 0.50
CA ILE A 197 11.71 -1.19 -0.27
C ILE A 197 12.31 -1.53 -1.64
N GLY A 198 12.89 -0.54 -2.34
CA GLY A 198 13.53 -0.76 -3.63
C GLY A 198 14.67 -1.78 -3.59
N MET A 199 15.49 -1.76 -2.52
CA MET A 199 16.60 -2.71 -2.35
C MET A 199 16.17 -4.17 -2.10
N LYS A 200 14.92 -4.41 -1.71
CA LYS A 200 14.40 -5.78 -1.49
C LYS A 200 13.90 -6.44 -2.78
N MET A 201 13.84 -5.70 -3.89
CA MET A 201 13.33 -6.21 -5.16
C MET A 201 14.40 -7.01 -5.90
N ASP A 202 14.10 -8.27 -6.23
CA ASP A 202 14.93 -9.09 -7.12
C ASP A 202 14.43 -8.98 -8.57
N ILE A 203 15.04 -8.08 -9.34
CA ILE A 203 14.67 -7.84 -10.74
C ILE A 203 15.05 -9.04 -11.63
N LEU A 204 16.05 -9.84 -11.23
CA LEU A 204 16.52 -10.97 -12.03
C LEU A 204 15.49 -12.10 -12.09
N ALA A 205 14.61 -12.20 -11.08
CA ALA A 205 13.47 -13.13 -11.08
C ALA A 205 12.54 -12.95 -12.29
N ILE A 206 12.50 -11.76 -12.91
CA ILE A 206 11.73 -11.52 -14.14
C ILE A 206 12.22 -12.39 -15.29
N ALA A 207 13.53 -12.62 -15.38
CA ALA A 207 14.13 -13.42 -16.45
C ALA A 207 13.76 -14.90 -16.36
N GLU A 208 13.39 -15.39 -15.18
CA GLU A 208 13.01 -16.79 -14.96
C GLU A 208 11.58 -17.10 -15.44
N SER A 209 10.70 -16.10 -15.48
CA SER A 209 9.28 -16.30 -15.83
C SER A 209 8.67 -15.11 -16.59
N PRO A 210 9.28 -14.65 -17.70
CA PRO A 210 8.92 -13.39 -18.35
C PRO A 210 7.46 -13.36 -18.83
N LYS A 211 6.91 -14.51 -19.25
CA LYS A 211 5.51 -14.61 -19.69
C LYS A 211 4.52 -14.35 -18.55
N LEU A 212 4.84 -14.75 -17.32
CA LEU A 212 3.97 -14.53 -16.15
C LEU A 212 4.01 -13.07 -15.69
N PHE A 213 5.18 -12.43 -15.76
CA PHE A 213 5.31 -10.98 -15.54
C PHE A 213 4.56 -10.17 -16.59
N LEU A 214 4.51 -10.62 -17.85
CA LEU A 214 3.67 -10.01 -18.88
C LEU A 214 2.19 -10.06 -18.49
N VAL A 215 1.70 -11.19 -17.96
CA VAL A 215 0.31 -11.30 -17.49
C VAL A 215 0.04 -10.31 -16.35
N GLY A 216 0.90 -10.26 -15.33
CA GLY A 216 0.79 -9.32 -14.22
C GLY A 216 0.85 -7.86 -14.68
N GLY A 217 1.75 -7.54 -15.61
CA GLY A 217 1.87 -6.20 -16.20
C GLY A 217 0.62 -5.78 -16.97
N ILE A 218 0.06 -6.66 -17.81
CA ILE A 218 -1.20 -6.38 -18.52
C ILE A 218 -2.34 -6.10 -17.52
N TRP A 219 -2.45 -6.91 -16.46
CA TRP A 219 -3.44 -6.67 -15.42
C TRP A 219 -3.21 -5.32 -14.75
N MET A 220 -1.99 -5.00 -14.32
CA MET A 220 -1.69 -3.72 -13.70
C MET A 220 -2.00 -2.53 -14.61
N MET A 221 -1.72 -2.64 -15.90
CA MET A 221 -2.06 -1.60 -16.88
C MET A 221 -3.57 -1.39 -17.03
N ILE A 222 -4.37 -2.47 -17.00
CA ILE A 222 -5.83 -2.38 -17.00
C ILE A 222 -6.31 -1.71 -15.70
N HIS A 223 -5.79 -2.14 -14.55
CA HIS A 223 -6.11 -1.54 -13.25
C HIS A 223 -5.79 -0.04 -13.22
N ALA A 224 -4.57 0.32 -13.59
CA ALA A 224 -4.10 1.70 -13.65
C ALA A 224 -4.93 2.54 -14.63
N GLY A 225 -5.21 2.01 -15.84
CA GLY A 225 -6.01 2.68 -16.85
C GLY A 225 -7.44 2.94 -16.38
N LEU A 226 -8.08 1.97 -15.72
CA LEU A 226 -9.41 2.13 -15.14
C LEU A 226 -9.42 3.16 -14.01
N GLN A 227 -8.47 3.08 -13.07
CA GLN A 227 -8.38 4.01 -11.94
C GLN A 227 -8.15 5.46 -12.40
N LEU A 228 -7.20 5.67 -13.32
CA LEU A 228 -6.94 6.99 -13.89
C LEU A 228 -8.12 7.49 -14.73
N GLY A 229 -8.79 6.61 -15.48
CA GLY A 229 -9.98 6.92 -16.27
C GLY A 229 -11.17 7.34 -15.40
N VAL A 230 -11.45 6.59 -14.33
CA VAL A 230 -12.49 6.93 -13.35
C VAL A 230 -12.15 8.22 -12.63
N GLY A 231 -10.90 8.41 -12.18
CA GLY A 231 -10.45 9.66 -11.57
C GLY A 231 -10.65 10.85 -12.50
N ARG A 232 -10.37 10.68 -13.79
CA ARG A 232 -10.59 11.69 -14.82
C ARG A 232 -12.06 12.00 -15.07
N LEU A 233 -12.93 10.99 -15.01
CA LEU A 233 -14.37 11.12 -15.18
C LEU A 233 -14.99 11.86 -13.99
N MET A 234 -14.57 11.51 -12.77
CA MET A 234 -15.03 12.11 -11.53
C MET A 234 -14.43 13.48 -11.25
N ARG A 235 -13.41 13.89 -12.02
CA ARG A 235 -12.58 15.09 -11.74
C ARG A 235 -12.01 15.02 -10.32
N ALA A 236 -11.61 13.82 -9.90
CA ALA A 236 -11.06 13.59 -8.57
C ALA A 236 -9.57 13.96 -8.54
N PRO A 237 -9.05 14.50 -7.42
CA PRO A 237 -7.62 14.68 -7.24
C PRO A 237 -6.84 13.36 -7.33
N PHE A 238 -5.65 13.42 -7.91
CA PHE A 238 -4.75 12.28 -8.10
C PHE A 238 -4.39 11.60 -6.77
N PHE A 239 -4.34 12.35 -5.67
CA PHE A 239 -4.17 11.82 -4.32
C PHE A 239 -5.10 10.63 -4.03
N PHE A 240 -6.41 10.78 -4.26
CA PHE A 240 -7.37 9.73 -3.95
C PHE A 240 -7.17 8.49 -4.83
N ILE A 241 -6.79 8.70 -6.09
CA ILE A 241 -6.50 7.63 -7.05
C ILE A 241 -5.23 6.89 -6.64
N ALA A 242 -4.17 7.60 -6.30
CA ALA A 242 -2.90 7.02 -5.92
C ALA A 242 -3.00 6.23 -4.61
N VAL A 243 -3.55 6.83 -3.55
CA VAL A 243 -3.67 6.17 -2.25
C VAL A 243 -4.68 5.03 -2.31
N GLY A 244 -5.83 5.22 -2.97
CA GLY A 244 -6.84 4.17 -3.14
C GLY A 244 -6.32 3.01 -3.97
N SER A 245 -5.63 3.28 -5.08
CA SER A 245 -4.99 2.24 -5.89
C SER A 245 -3.96 1.46 -5.08
N GLN A 246 -3.14 2.13 -4.27
CA GLN A 246 -2.10 1.44 -3.51
C GLN A 246 -2.67 0.67 -2.31
N ALA A 247 -3.75 1.16 -1.70
CA ALA A 247 -4.50 0.42 -0.69
C ALA A 247 -5.02 -0.92 -1.22
N ASN A 248 -5.43 -0.96 -2.50
CA ASN A 248 -5.81 -2.19 -3.19
C ASN A 248 -4.57 -3.06 -3.47
N VAL A 249 -3.64 -2.57 -4.29
CA VAL A 249 -2.55 -3.38 -4.87
C VAL A 249 -1.48 -3.76 -3.84
N GLY A 250 -1.08 -2.84 -2.96
CA GLY A 250 0.07 -3.02 -2.08
C GLY A 250 -0.26 -3.05 -0.59
N GLY A 251 -1.56 -3.01 -0.24
CA GLY A 251 -2.08 -3.20 1.10
C GLY A 251 -1.55 -2.25 2.17
N ALA A 252 -1.65 -2.68 3.43
CA ALA A 252 -1.38 -1.85 4.61
C ALA A 252 0.08 -1.43 4.73
N ALA A 253 1.01 -2.17 4.11
CA ALA A 253 2.44 -1.86 4.15
C ALA A 253 2.82 -0.66 3.28
N SER A 254 2.24 -0.53 2.09
CA SER A 254 2.70 0.44 1.08
C SER A 254 1.73 1.58 0.80
N ALA A 255 0.43 1.42 1.06
CA ALA A 255 -0.53 2.52 0.95
C ALA A 255 -0.18 3.74 1.83
N PRO A 256 0.28 3.56 3.09
CA PRO A 256 0.70 4.70 3.92
C PRO A 256 1.94 5.41 3.37
N VAL A 257 2.81 4.68 2.66
CA VAL A 257 4.02 5.23 2.02
C VAL A 257 3.62 6.16 0.88
N VAL A 258 2.73 5.71 0.00
CA VAL A 258 2.21 6.55 -1.09
C VAL A 258 1.45 7.76 -0.54
N ALA A 259 0.62 7.59 0.49
CA ALA A 259 -0.07 8.72 1.13
C ALA A 259 0.90 9.74 1.74
N SER A 260 1.95 9.26 2.41
CA SER A 260 2.99 10.10 3.03
C SER A 260 3.80 10.90 2.01
N ALA A 261 3.92 10.39 0.78
CA ALA A 261 4.58 11.09 -0.31
C ALA A 261 3.83 12.36 -0.76
N PHE A 262 2.50 12.40 -0.58
CA PHE A 262 1.73 13.64 -0.73
C PHE A 262 1.89 14.53 0.51
N HIS A 263 1.72 13.96 1.70
CA HIS A 263 2.02 14.63 2.95
C HIS A 263 2.17 13.61 4.10
N PRO A 264 3.18 13.69 4.99
CA PRO A 264 3.39 12.72 6.07
C PRO A 264 2.15 12.49 6.97
N ALA A 265 1.37 13.55 7.22
CA ALA A 265 0.12 13.47 7.99
C ALA A 265 -0.99 12.61 7.33
N LEU A 266 -0.85 12.21 6.07
CA LEU A 266 -1.84 11.41 5.33
C LEU A 266 -1.56 9.91 5.40
N ALA A 267 -0.44 9.47 5.98
CA ALA A 267 -0.17 8.05 6.26
C ALA A 267 -1.38 7.28 6.86
N PRO A 268 -2.13 7.84 7.84
CA PRO A 268 -3.26 7.15 8.46
C PRO A 268 -4.39 6.83 7.48
N VAL A 269 -4.63 7.72 6.52
CA VAL A 269 -5.65 7.54 5.48
C VAL A 269 -5.32 6.30 4.65
N GLY A 270 -4.04 6.12 4.27
CA GLY A 270 -3.58 4.95 3.54
C GLY A 270 -3.79 3.64 4.32
N VAL A 271 -3.57 3.66 5.64
CA VAL A 271 -3.79 2.48 6.51
C VAL A 271 -5.26 2.10 6.56
N LEU A 272 -6.14 3.07 6.82
CA LEU A 272 -7.58 2.82 6.94
C LEU A 272 -8.17 2.29 5.64
N LEU A 273 -7.75 2.85 4.50
CA LEU A 273 -8.18 2.37 3.18
C LEU A 273 -7.68 0.94 2.92
N ALA A 274 -6.44 0.62 3.31
CA ALA A 274 -5.92 -0.73 3.16
C ALA A 274 -6.64 -1.76 4.03
N VAL A 275 -7.02 -1.40 5.25
CA VAL A 275 -7.77 -2.28 6.17
C VAL A 275 -9.16 -2.59 5.63
N LEU A 276 -9.81 -1.60 5.01
CA LEU A 276 -11.06 -1.82 4.30
C LEU A 276 -10.86 -2.81 3.14
N GLY A 277 -9.76 -2.66 2.39
CA GLY A 277 -9.34 -3.62 1.36
C GLY A 277 -9.18 -5.04 1.91
N TYR A 278 -8.55 -5.19 3.07
CA TYR A 278 -8.36 -6.49 3.73
C TYR A 278 -9.69 -7.17 4.07
N ALA A 279 -10.65 -6.40 4.58
CA ALA A 279 -11.98 -6.90 4.93
C ALA A 279 -12.79 -7.37 3.70
N LEU A 280 -12.71 -6.63 2.59
CA LEU A 280 -13.48 -6.92 1.38
C LEU A 280 -12.75 -7.89 0.44
N GLY A 281 -11.43 -7.97 0.54
CA GLY A 281 -10.58 -8.62 -0.44
C GLY A 281 -10.81 -10.11 -0.59
N THR A 282 -11.17 -10.82 0.48
CA THR A 282 -11.40 -12.28 0.40
C THR A 282 -12.59 -12.58 -0.50
N TYR A 283 -13.68 -11.83 -0.35
CA TYR A 283 -14.89 -12.03 -1.14
C TYR A 283 -14.69 -11.61 -2.60
N ALA A 284 -14.07 -10.46 -2.81
CA ALA A 284 -13.80 -9.95 -4.16
C ALA A 284 -12.79 -10.82 -4.91
N ALA A 285 -11.71 -11.25 -4.25
CA ALA A 285 -10.70 -12.14 -4.85
C ALA A 285 -11.29 -13.52 -5.14
N TYR A 286 -12.16 -14.03 -4.27
CA TYR A 286 -12.88 -15.28 -4.53
C TYR A 286 -13.74 -15.18 -5.80
N ALA A 287 -14.51 -14.09 -5.94
CA ALA A 287 -15.28 -13.83 -7.15
C ALA A 287 -14.37 -13.73 -8.40
N CYS A 288 -13.23 -13.04 -8.28
CA CYS A 288 -12.24 -12.98 -9.36
C CYS A 288 -11.70 -14.37 -9.72
N GLY A 289 -11.40 -15.22 -8.74
CA GLY A 289 -10.94 -16.60 -8.94
C GLY A 289 -11.96 -17.45 -9.69
N LEU A 290 -13.25 -17.35 -9.34
CA LEU A 290 -14.34 -18.03 -10.07
C LEU A 290 -14.44 -17.56 -11.51
N LEU A 291 -14.33 -16.25 -11.76
CA LEU A 291 -14.35 -15.71 -13.12
C LEU A 291 -13.15 -16.20 -13.94
N MET A 292 -11.96 -16.27 -13.34
CA MET A 292 -10.77 -16.79 -14.02
C MET A 292 -10.88 -18.27 -14.29
N GLN A 293 -11.44 -19.05 -13.37
CA GLN A 293 -11.70 -20.47 -13.55
C GLN A 293 -12.67 -20.71 -14.73
N ALA A 294 -13.73 -19.90 -14.84
CA ALA A 294 -14.73 -20.04 -15.88
C ALA A 294 -14.20 -19.78 -17.31
N VAL A 295 -13.12 -19.01 -17.43
CA VAL A 295 -12.50 -18.65 -18.72
C VAL A 295 -11.11 -19.26 -18.90
N ALA A 296 -10.67 -20.12 -17.97
CA ALA A 296 -9.43 -20.85 -18.10
C ALA A 296 -9.56 -21.87 -19.25
N PRO A 297 -8.58 -21.96 -20.15
CA PRO A 297 -8.62 -22.87 -21.29
C PRO A 297 -8.44 -24.34 -20.90
#